data_AF-A0A5B0ANC0-F1
#
_entry.id   AF-A0A5B0ANC0-F1
#
_cell.length_a   1.000
_cell.length_b   1.000
_cell.length_c   1.000
_cell.angle_alpha   90.00
_cell.angle_beta   90.00
_cell.angle_gamma   90.00
#
_symmetry.space_group_name_H-M   'P 1'
#
loop_
_entity.id
_entity.type
_entity.pdbx_description
1 polymer ?
#
loop_
_entity_poly.entity_id
_entity_poly.type
_entity_poly.pdbx_seq_one_letter_code
_entity_poly.pdbx_strand_id
1 'polypeptide(L)'
;MVSAKGHPPDDWGFLGIGDPLLVAHDEQRDLLAVAGTDAHSAITPVAVHDSRHFVRKALVRSRFPVHAMALHPTRPLLAIGTGQYDGGYFFEGELLLLHIKKGSVVSLIEHEGGRQVLGLEWLDEHSLRVLMAPPDDWRDEAAHEAGHVAVVDRPDWTAVPARSLDGRDLAGPRVPAPRRERHEMARRATAELRSLWEARRAAPRQ
;
A
#
# COMPACT_ATOMS: atom_id res chain seq x y z
N MET A 1 -6.77 35.01 21.16
CA MET A 1 -7.56 34.77 19.92
C MET A 1 -6.66 35.09 18.74
N VAL A 2 -6.00 34.08 18.16
CA VAL A 2 -5.15 34.26 16.98
C VAL A 2 -5.80 33.49 15.84
N SER A 3 -6.05 34.22 14.76
CA SER A 3 -6.68 33.78 13.53
C SER A 3 -5.83 32.70 12.85
N ALA A 4 -6.28 31.44 12.91
CA ALA A 4 -5.62 30.32 12.23
C ALA A 4 -5.99 30.31 10.73
N LYS A 5 -5.45 31.29 9.98
CA LYS A 5 -5.23 31.15 8.53
C LYS A 5 -4.13 30.09 8.34
N GLY A 6 -4.51 28.83 8.48
CA GLY A 6 -3.56 27.71 8.42
C GLY A 6 -3.16 27.45 6.97
N HIS A 7 -1.87 27.67 6.70
CA HIS A 7 -1.19 27.13 5.53
C HIS A 7 -1.34 25.60 5.48
N PRO A 8 -1.23 24.96 4.30
CA PRO A 8 -0.93 23.54 4.24
C PRO A 8 0.30 23.26 5.12
N PRO A 9 0.34 22.15 5.85
CA PRO A 9 1.46 21.87 6.73
C PRO A 9 2.75 21.82 5.88
N ASP A 10 3.83 22.43 6.40
CA ASP A 10 5.12 22.50 5.70
C ASP A 10 5.74 21.11 5.51
N ASP A 11 5.34 20.15 6.37
CA ASP A 11 5.68 18.73 6.28
C ASP A 11 4.47 17.82 6.62
N TRP A 12 4.60 16.52 6.34
CA TRP A 12 3.60 15.50 6.68
C TRP A 12 3.98 14.69 7.93
N GLY A 13 4.90 15.20 8.76
CA GLY A 13 5.48 14.48 9.88
C GLY A 13 4.44 14.03 10.92
N PHE A 14 3.34 14.78 11.06
CA PHE A 14 2.25 14.45 11.97
C PHE A 14 1.51 13.14 11.63
N LEU A 15 1.64 12.64 10.39
CA LEU A 15 1.11 11.33 10.00
C LEU A 15 1.97 10.17 10.53
N GLY A 16 3.18 10.46 11.01
CA GLY A 16 4.14 9.45 11.50
C GLY A 16 4.68 8.52 10.42
N ILE A 17 4.66 8.97 9.15
CA ILE A 17 5.09 8.19 7.98
C ILE A 17 6.34 8.74 7.29
N GLY A 18 6.91 9.85 7.76
CA GLY A 18 7.98 10.55 7.05
C GLY A 18 7.45 11.25 5.79
N ASP A 19 8.17 11.11 4.67
CA ASP A 19 7.76 11.70 3.39
C ASP A 19 6.72 10.82 2.70
N PRO A 20 5.55 11.35 2.29
CA PRO A 20 4.52 10.56 1.63
C PRO A 20 4.98 10.00 0.28
N LEU A 21 4.72 8.72 0.06
CA LEU A 21 5.05 8.02 -1.18
C LEU A 21 3.81 7.50 -1.91
N LEU A 22 2.83 7.01 -1.15
CA LEU A 22 1.58 6.47 -1.70
C LEU A 22 0.41 6.86 -0.80
N VAL A 23 -0.73 7.09 -1.44
CA VAL A 23 -1.99 7.41 -0.80
C VAL A 23 -3.06 6.48 -1.36
N ALA A 24 -3.93 5.98 -0.49
CA ALA A 24 -5.18 5.34 -0.87
C ALA A 24 -6.29 5.93 -0.01
N HIS A 25 -7.31 6.49 -0.66
CA HIS A 25 -8.42 7.17 0.00
C HIS A 25 -9.74 6.44 -0.28
N ASP A 26 -10.52 6.25 0.77
CA ASP A 26 -11.92 5.87 0.68
C ASP A 26 -12.78 6.98 1.28
N GLU A 27 -13.44 7.72 0.39
CA GLU A 27 -14.31 8.84 0.74
C GLU A 27 -15.56 8.40 1.50
N GLN A 28 -16.13 7.25 1.13
CA GLN A 28 -17.40 6.78 1.70
C GLN A 28 -17.25 6.40 3.19
N ARG A 29 -16.07 5.91 3.56
CA ARG A 29 -15.77 5.41 4.92
C ARG A 29 -14.81 6.31 5.68
N ASP A 30 -14.46 7.45 5.09
CA ASP A 30 -13.51 8.43 5.63
C ASP A 30 -12.18 7.78 6.05
N LEU A 31 -11.61 6.93 5.19
CA LEU A 31 -10.34 6.24 5.45
C LEU A 31 -9.25 6.74 4.51
N LEU A 32 -8.11 7.10 5.10
CA LEU A 32 -6.92 7.54 4.37
C LEU A 32 -5.73 6.67 4.77
N ALA A 33 -5.28 5.80 3.87
CA ALA A 33 -4.04 5.07 4.03
C ALA A 33 -2.90 5.84 3.36
N VAL A 34 -1.78 6.00 4.07
CA VAL A 34 -0.59 6.68 3.58
C VAL A 34 0.62 5.79 3.86
N ALA A 35 1.35 5.44 2.80
CA ALA A 35 2.69 4.90 2.93
C ALA A 35 3.68 6.04 2.75
N GLY A 36 4.72 6.06 3.58
CA GLY A 36 5.78 7.04 3.45
C GLY A 36 7.15 6.39 3.44
N THR A 37 8.18 7.21 3.32
CA THR A 37 9.57 6.78 3.43
C THR A 37 10.16 7.31 4.72
N ASP A 38 10.79 6.43 5.49
CA ASP A 38 11.69 6.85 6.56
C ASP A 38 13.08 7.07 5.95
N ALA A 39 13.54 8.33 5.91
CA ALA A 39 14.84 8.70 5.35
C ALA A 39 16.03 7.98 6.03
N HIS A 40 15.81 7.41 7.23
CA HIS A 40 16.85 6.77 8.03
C HIS A 40 16.65 5.26 8.20
N SER A 41 15.61 4.66 7.61
CA SER A 41 15.30 3.25 7.82
C SER A 41 14.91 2.55 6.52
N ALA A 42 15.36 1.30 6.38
CA ALA A 42 14.85 0.38 5.36
C ALA A 42 13.36 0.03 5.60
N ILE A 43 12.83 0.32 6.80
CA ILE A 43 11.45 0.04 7.17
C ILE A 43 10.54 1.12 6.61
N THR A 44 9.51 0.70 5.88
CA THR A 44 8.54 1.61 5.26
C THR A 44 7.26 1.66 6.10
N PRO A 45 6.90 2.81 6.71
CA PRO A 45 5.69 2.94 7.49
C PRO A 45 4.45 3.06 6.59
N VAL A 46 3.36 2.41 7.00
CA VAL A 46 2.02 2.56 6.44
C VAL A 46 1.06 2.91 7.56
N ALA A 47 0.46 4.08 7.50
CA ALA A 47 -0.50 4.55 8.48
C ALA A 47 -1.89 4.69 7.87
N VAL A 48 -2.91 4.27 8.61
CA VAL A 48 -4.30 4.51 8.25
C VAL A 48 -4.87 5.55 9.19
N HIS A 49 -5.50 6.56 8.63
CA HIS A 49 -6.10 7.68 9.32
C HIS A 49 -7.59 7.79 8.99
N ASP A 50 -8.33 8.42 9.90
CA ASP A 50 -9.59 9.06 9.57
C ASP A 50 -9.34 10.23 8.61
N SER A 51 -9.96 10.27 7.43
CA SER A 51 -9.70 11.35 6.46
C SER A 51 -10.29 12.70 6.91
N ARG A 52 -11.35 12.70 7.73
CA ARG A 52 -11.95 13.93 8.27
C ARG A 52 -11.10 14.54 9.37
N HIS A 53 -10.61 13.75 10.31
CA HIS A 53 -9.92 14.30 11.49
C HIS A 53 -8.40 14.07 11.45
N PHE A 54 -7.90 13.30 10.49
CA PHE A 54 -6.50 12.84 10.43
C PHE A 54 -6.06 12.11 11.70
N VAL A 55 -7.01 11.46 12.39
CA VAL A 55 -6.74 10.65 13.57
C VAL A 55 -6.27 9.27 13.13
N ARG A 56 -5.09 8.85 13.60
CA ARG A 56 -4.49 7.56 13.25
C ARG A 56 -5.31 6.40 13.82
N LYS A 57 -5.76 5.50 12.95
CA LYS A 57 -6.47 4.25 13.26
C LYS A 57 -5.52 3.05 13.34
N ALA A 58 -4.48 3.01 12.50
CA ALA A 58 -3.50 1.93 12.49
C ALA A 58 -2.12 2.39 11.98
N LEU A 59 -1.07 1.67 12.34
CA LEU A 59 0.30 1.85 11.83
C LEU A 59 0.95 0.48 11.64
N VAL A 60 1.47 0.22 10.45
CA VAL A 60 2.24 -0.98 10.09
C VAL A 60 3.63 -0.54 9.64
N ARG A 61 4.63 -1.36 9.96
CA ARG A 61 6.00 -1.19 9.50
C ARG A 61 6.35 -2.37 8.60
N SER A 62 6.55 -2.09 7.32
CA SER A 62 6.96 -3.08 6.33
C SER A 62 8.49 -3.17 6.28
N ARG A 63 9.03 -4.39 6.13
CA ARG A 63 10.47 -4.61 5.94
C ARG A 63 10.95 -4.17 4.56
N PHE A 64 10.03 -4.07 3.60
CA PHE A 64 10.30 -3.66 2.22
C PHE A 64 9.60 -2.35 1.86
N PRO A 65 10.09 -1.65 0.82
CA PRO A 65 9.37 -0.56 0.17
C PRO A 65 7.95 -0.94 -0.23
N VAL A 66 7.00 -0.05 0.02
CA VAL A 66 5.59 -0.21 -0.37
C VAL A 66 5.41 0.29 -1.80
N HIS A 67 4.82 -0.54 -2.65
CA HIS A 67 4.53 -0.21 -4.06
C HIS A 67 3.03 -0.07 -4.33
N ALA A 68 2.20 -0.73 -3.52
CA ALA A 68 0.76 -0.76 -3.71
C ALA A 68 -0.01 -0.78 -2.38
N MET A 69 -1.18 -0.14 -2.38
CA MET A 69 -2.13 -0.16 -1.27
C MET A 69 -3.54 -0.19 -1.83
N ALA A 70 -4.40 -1.04 -1.27
CA ALA A 70 -5.80 -1.12 -1.68
C ALA A 70 -6.72 -1.33 -0.47
N LEU A 71 -7.59 -0.35 -0.21
CA LEU A 71 -8.63 -0.44 0.83
C LEU A 71 -9.74 -1.37 0.33
N HIS A 72 -10.09 -2.38 1.13
CA HIS A 72 -11.16 -3.32 0.78
C HIS A 72 -12.50 -2.57 0.69
N PRO A 73 -13.36 -2.82 -0.32
CA PRO A 73 -14.55 -2.01 -0.59
C PRO A 73 -15.53 -1.91 0.60
N THR A 74 -15.89 -3.03 1.22
CA THR A 74 -16.90 -3.05 2.31
C THR A 74 -16.35 -3.30 3.72
N ARG A 75 -15.10 -3.76 3.85
CA ARG A 75 -14.50 -4.18 5.13
C ARG A 75 -13.37 -3.25 5.56
N PRO A 76 -13.09 -3.09 6.87
CA PRO A 76 -12.00 -2.26 7.37
C PRO A 76 -10.65 -3.00 7.23
N LEU A 77 -10.30 -3.36 6.00
CA LEU A 77 -9.09 -4.06 5.62
C LEU A 77 -8.29 -3.20 4.64
N LEU A 78 -6.96 -3.31 4.73
CA LEU A 78 -6.03 -2.72 3.78
C LEU A 78 -5.07 -3.82 3.29
N ALA A 79 -5.06 -4.06 1.98
CA ALA A 79 -4.01 -4.85 1.34
C ALA A 79 -2.81 -3.93 1.05
N ILE A 80 -1.61 -4.39 1.35
CA ILE A 80 -0.36 -3.64 1.18
C ILE A 80 0.61 -4.54 0.42
N GLY A 81 1.06 -4.06 -0.73
CA GLY A 81 2.01 -4.73 -1.59
C GLY A 81 3.38 -4.10 -1.43
N THR A 82 4.37 -4.93 -1.10
CA THR A 82 5.73 -4.49 -0.79
C THR A 82 6.76 -5.32 -1.55
N GLY A 83 7.98 -4.81 -1.64
CA GLY A 83 9.12 -5.58 -2.10
C GLY A 83 10.25 -4.76 -2.70
N GLN A 84 11.30 -5.44 -3.11
CA GLN A 84 12.44 -4.88 -3.82
C GLN A 84 13.21 -5.99 -4.52
N TYR A 85 14.01 -5.60 -5.51
CA TYR A 85 15.03 -6.48 -6.05
C TYR A 85 16.21 -6.56 -5.06
N ASP A 86 16.74 -7.76 -4.83
CA ASP A 86 17.84 -8.02 -3.89
C ASP A 86 19.20 -7.50 -4.40
N GLY A 87 19.29 -7.10 -5.67
CA GLY A 87 20.53 -6.68 -6.33
C GLY A 87 21.32 -7.85 -6.95
N GLY A 88 20.79 -9.07 -6.84
CA GLY A 88 21.38 -10.30 -7.35
C GLY A 88 20.51 -10.94 -8.41
N TYR A 89 19.42 -11.60 -8.01
CA TYR A 89 18.50 -12.26 -8.95
C TYR A 89 17.04 -12.18 -8.52
N PHE A 90 16.73 -12.10 -7.22
CA PHE A 90 15.37 -12.29 -6.72
C PHE A 90 14.60 -10.99 -6.52
N PHE A 91 13.30 -11.04 -6.83
CA PHE A 91 12.36 -9.98 -6.47
C PHE A 91 11.60 -10.36 -5.20
N GLU A 92 12.12 -9.96 -4.05
CA GLU A 92 11.55 -10.28 -2.74
C GLU A 92 10.45 -9.31 -2.33
N GLY A 93 9.52 -9.75 -1.50
CA GLY A 93 8.43 -8.88 -1.07
C GLY A 93 7.40 -9.52 -0.16
N GLU A 94 6.37 -8.76 0.16
CA GLU A 94 5.23 -9.24 0.95
C GLU A 94 3.92 -8.74 0.37
N LEU A 95 2.91 -9.59 0.48
CA LEU A 95 1.52 -9.17 0.45
C LEU A 95 0.99 -9.18 1.89
N LEU A 96 0.85 -7.99 2.48
CA LEU A 96 0.35 -7.84 3.84
C LEU A 96 -1.15 -7.51 3.81
N LEU A 97 -1.90 -8.09 4.75
CA LEU A 97 -3.29 -7.74 5.00
C LEU A 97 -3.42 -7.16 6.41
N LEU A 98 -3.72 -5.86 6.48
CA LEU A 98 -3.95 -5.14 7.72
C LEU A 98 -5.43 -5.13 8.07
N HIS A 99 -5.76 -5.63 9.27
CA HIS A 99 -7.07 -5.49 9.86
C HIS A 99 -7.16 -4.19 10.67
N ILE A 100 -7.63 -3.10 10.05
CA ILE A 100 -7.54 -1.72 10.57
C ILE A 100 -8.14 -1.62 11.98
N LYS A 101 -9.32 -2.21 12.22
CA LYS A 101 -9.97 -2.16 13.55
C LYS A 101 -9.23 -2.94 14.64
N LYS A 102 -8.55 -4.04 14.28
CA LYS A 102 -7.85 -4.91 15.25
C LYS A 102 -6.38 -4.49 15.42
N GLY A 103 -5.85 -3.71 14.50
CA GLY A 103 -4.42 -3.36 14.44
C GLY A 103 -3.50 -4.54 14.09
N SER A 104 -4.06 -5.70 13.74
CA SER A 104 -3.28 -6.89 13.40
C SER A 104 -2.96 -6.94 11.91
N VAL A 105 -1.75 -7.38 11.57
CA VAL A 105 -1.28 -7.58 10.20
C VAL A 105 -0.86 -9.03 10.01
N VAL A 106 -1.18 -9.61 8.84
CA VAL A 106 -0.70 -10.92 8.43
C VAL A 106 -0.01 -10.82 7.08
N SER A 107 1.09 -11.57 6.91
CA SER A 107 1.72 -11.77 5.59
C SER A 107 1.08 -12.98 4.92
N LEU A 108 0.63 -12.81 3.69
CA LEU A 108 -0.20 -13.79 2.99
C LEU A 108 0.61 -14.80 2.17
N ILE A 109 1.80 -14.44 1.70
CA ILE A 109 2.63 -15.30 0.84
C ILE A 109 3.28 -16.40 1.69
N GLU A 110 3.24 -17.65 1.21
CA GLU A 110 3.66 -18.84 1.95
C GLU A 110 5.14 -18.83 2.41
N HIS A 111 6.04 -18.28 1.58
CA HIS A 111 7.49 -18.33 1.81
C HIS A 111 8.03 -17.03 2.43
N GLU A 112 9.11 -17.14 3.21
CA GLU A 112 9.70 -16.02 3.94
C GLU A 112 10.29 -14.94 3.02
N GLY A 113 10.91 -15.31 1.90
CA GLY A 113 11.38 -14.35 0.88
C GLY A 113 10.23 -13.68 0.12
N GLY A 114 9.06 -14.33 0.12
CA GLY A 114 7.86 -13.89 -0.56
C GLY A 114 8.12 -13.59 -2.04
N ARG A 115 7.50 -12.52 -2.54
CA ARG A 115 7.67 -12.06 -3.93
C ARG A 115 7.22 -10.60 -4.02
N GLN A 116 7.94 -9.78 -4.76
CA GLN A 116 7.63 -8.35 -4.88
C GLN A 116 6.21 -8.13 -5.47
N VAL A 117 5.39 -7.37 -4.74
CA VAL A 117 4.06 -6.95 -5.17
C VAL A 117 4.14 -5.53 -5.73
N LEU A 118 3.71 -5.34 -6.98
CA LEU A 118 3.80 -4.08 -7.72
C LEU A 118 2.46 -3.34 -7.81
N GLY A 119 1.34 -4.06 -7.71
CA GLY A 119 0.00 -3.50 -7.89
C GLY A 119 -1.06 -4.32 -7.17
N LEU A 120 -2.08 -3.63 -6.66
CA LEU A 120 -3.20 -4.22 -5.94
C LEU A 120 -4.50 -3.51 -6.33
N GLU A 121 -5.55 -4.30 -6.53
CA GLU A 121 -6.89 -3.80 -6.84
C GLU A 121 -7.94 -4.79 -6.33
N TRP A 122 -8.87 -4.31 -5.52
CA TRP A 122 -10.07 -5.09 -5.19
C TRP A 122 -11.03 -5.00 -6.37
N LEU A 123 -11.35 -6.15 -6.99
CA LEU A 123 -12.32 -6.19 -8.08
C LEU A 123 -13.75 -6.22 -7.53
N ASP A 124 -13.92 -6.82 -6.36
CA ASP A 124 -15.15 -6.89 -5.59
C ASP A 124 -14.81 -7.19 -4.10
N GLU A 125 -15.79 -7.65 -3.32
CA GLU A 125 -15.63 -7.98 -1.89
C GLU A 125 -14.84 -9.28 -1.61
N HIS A 126 -14.58 -10.07 -2.64
CA HIS A 126 -13.96 -11.39 -2.55
C HIS A 126 -12.71 -11.54 -3.41
N SER A 127 -12.61 -10.75 -4.48
CA SER A 127 -11.57 -10.86 -5.51
C SER A 127 -10.51 -9.77 -5.34
N LEU A 128 -9.27 -10.17 -5.03
CA LEU A 128 -8.11 -9.28 -5.03
C LEU A 128 -7.24 -9.56 -6.25
N ARG A 129 -7.13 -8.61 -7.17
CA ARG A 129 -6.14 -8.63 -8.24
C ARG A 129 -4.79 -8.20 -7.70
N VAL A 130 -3.78 -9.00 -7.98
CA VAL A 130 -2.40 -8.80 -7.53
C VAL A 130 -1.48 -8.81 -8.75
N LEU A 131 -0.69 -7.75 -8.92
CA LEU A 131 0.39 -7.69 -9.89
C LEU A 131 1.72 -7.95 -9.19
N MET A 132 2.38 -9.04 -9.53
CA MET A 132 3.65 -9.48 -8.94
C MET A 132 4.81 -9.25 -9.90
N ALA A 133 6.01 -8.92 -9.42
CA ALA A 133 7.23 -9.07 -10.22
C ALA A 133 7.46 -10.55 -10.58
N PRO A 134 8.30 -10.91 -11.56
CA PRO A 134 8.81 -12.27 -11.70
C PRO A 134 9.46 -12.77 -10.40
N PRO A 135 9.59 -14.09 -10.18
CA PRO A 135 10.30 -14.59 -8.99
C PRO A 135 11.78 -14.17 -8.99
N ASP A 136 12.41 -14.20 -10.16
CA ASP A 136 13.80 -13.81 -10.39
C ASP A 136 13.98 -13.25 -11.82
N ASP A 137 15.17 -12.74 -12.12
CA ASP A 137 15.59 -12.31 -13.45
C ASP A 137 16.59 -13.27 -14.13
N TRP A 138 16.74 -14.49 -13.62
CA TRP A 138 17.70 -15.44 -14.16
C TRP A 138 17.34 -15.83 -15.59
N ARG A 139 18.21 -15.45 -16.54
CA ARG A 139 18.01 -15.63 -17.99
C ARG A 139 16.76 -14.92 -18.53
N ASP A 140 16.27 -13.91 -17.82
CA ASP A 140 15.12 -13.11 -18.21
C ASP A 140 15.46 -11.62 -18.15
N GLU A 141 16.06 -11.12 -19.23
CA GLU A 141 16.47 -9.72 -19.35
C GLU A 141 15.28 -8.74 -19.24
N ALA A 142 14.06 -9.20 -19.52
CA ALA A 142 12.84 -8.39 -19.45
C ALA A 142 12.14 -8.47 -18.08
N ALA A 143 12.73 -9.14 -17.08
CA ALA A 143 12.07 -9.37 -15.78
C ALA A 143 11.76 -8.06 -15.04
N HIS A 144 12.65 -7.06 -15.17
CA HIS A 144 12.51 -5.74 -14.56
C HIS A 144 11.39 -4.91 -15.19
N GLU A 145 10.91 -5.28 -16.38
CA GLU A 145 9.82 -4.59 -17.07
C GLU A 145 8.53 -5.42 -17.11
N ALA A 146 8.56 -6.62 -16.56
CA ALA A 146 7.45 -7.56 -16.58
C ALA A 146 6.82 -7.76 -15.20
N GLY A 147 5.61 -8.28 -15.18
CA GLY A 147 4.93 -8.75 -13.99
C GLY A 147 3.96 -9.88 -14.33
N HIS A 148 3.32 -10.44 -13.31
CA HIS A 148 2.31 -11.50 -13.46
C HIS A 148 1.05 -11.08 -12.71
N VAL A 149 -0.10 -11.16 -13.37
CA VAL A 149 -1.39 -10.77 -12.78
C VAL A 149 -2.14 -12.00 -12.31
N ALA A 150 -2.33 -12.13 -11.01
CA ALA A 150 -3.19 -13.14 -10.42
C ALA A 150 -4.46 -12.48 -9.85
N VAL A 151 -5.55 -13.24 -9.80
CA VAL A 151 -6.75 -12.86 -9.05
C VAL A 151 -6.94 -13.90 -7.96
N VAL A 152 -6.93 -13.44 -6.73
CA VAL A 152 -7.07 -14.28 -5.54
C VAL A 152 -8.47 -14.10 -4.99
N ASP A 153 -9.21 -15.19 -4.94
CA ASP A 153 -10.57 -15.22 -4.39
C ASP A 153 -10.56 -15.73 -2.96
N ARG A 154 -11.15 -14.98 -2.03
CA ARG A 154 -11.44 -15.47 -0.67
C ARG A 154 -12.86 -15.09 -0.26
N PRO A 155 -13.65 -16.03 0.28
CA PRO A 155 -15.03 -15.76 0.70
C PRO A 155 -15.07 -14.80 1.90
N ASP A 156 -14.04 -14.83 2.75
CA ASP A 156 -13.90 -13.93 3.89
C ASP A 156 -12.44 -13.51 4.07
N TRP A 157 -12.13 -12.30 3.61
CA TRP A 157 -10.81 -11.68 3.79
C TRP A 157 -10.48 -11.37 5.25
N THR A 158 -11.46 -11.32 6.16
CA THR A 158 -11.21 -11.04 7.58
C THR A 158 -10.65 -12.24 8.35
N ALA A 159 -10.74 -13.44 7.76
CA ALA A 159 -10.34 -14.71 8.38
C ALA A 159 -9.19 -15.42 7.64
N VAL A 160 -8.56 -14.76 6.66
CA VAL A 160 -7.49 -15.37 5.86
C VAL A 160 -6.27 -15.65 6.74
N PRO A 161 -5.78 -16.92 6.79
CA PRO A 161 -4.60 -17.25 7.57
C PRO A 161 -3.34 -16.59 6.98
N ALA A 162 -2.37 -16.33 7.84
CA ALA A 162 -1.02 -16.00 7.38
C ALA A 162 -0.46 -17.13 6.50
N ARG A 163 0.35 -16.77 5.51
CA ARG A 163 1.07 -17.72 4.64
C ARG A 163 0.15 -18.70 3.90
N SER A 164 -1.04 -18.23 3.50
CA SER A 164 -2.07 -19.06 2.87
C SER A 164 -2.15 -18.93 1.34
N LEU A 165 -1.32 -18.07 0.73
CA LEU A 165 -1.21 -17.93 -0.72
C LEU A 165 0.04 -18.63 -1.20
N ASP A 166 -0.16 -19.64 -2.04
CA ASP A 166 0.93 -20.39 -2.65
C ASP A 166 1.31 -19.88 -4.05
N GLY A 167 2.36 -20.45 -4.62
CA GLY A 167 2.79 -20.12 -5.98
C GLY A 167 1.71 -20.31 -7.06
N ARG A 168 0.70 -21.16 -6.83
CA ARG A 168 -0.42 -21.40 -7.77
C ARG A 168 -1.49 -20.33 -7.63
N ASP A 169 -1.81 -19.90 -6.40
CA ASP A 169 -2.69 -18.75 -6.16
C ASP A 169 -2.16 -17.47 -6.85
N LEU A 170 -0.84 -17.33 -6.90
CA LEU A 170 -0.14 -16.16 -7.45
C LEU A 170 0.42 -16.42 -8.86
N ALA A 171 0.05 -17.54 -9.48
CA ALA A 171 0.32 -17.82 -10.87
C ALA A 171 -0.65 -17.02 -11.74
N GLY A 172 -0.13 -16.34 -12.75
CA GLY A 172 -0.93 -15.49 -13.61
C GLY A 172 -0.20 -15.21 -14.92
N PRO A 173 -0.90 -14.75 -15.97
CA PRO A 173 -0.26 -14.37 -17.22
C PRO A 173 0.76 -13.26 -16.99
N ARG A 174 1.87 -13.35 -17.73
CA ARG A 174 2.89 -12.31 -17.79
C ARG A 174 2.33 -11.08 -18.53
N VAL A 175 2.58 -9.90 -17.98
CA VAL A 175 2.17 -8.61 -18.55
C VAL A 175 3.33 -7.60 -18.46
N PRO A 176 3.36 -6.56 -19.31
CA PRO A 176 4.22 -5.39 -19.09
C PRO A 176 3.87 -4.71 -17.76
N ALA A 177 4.89 -4.40 -16.97
CA ALA A 177 4.76 -3.76 -15.66
C ALA A 177 5.99 -2.89 -15.35
N PRO A 178 6.22 -1.79 -16.09
CA PRO A 178 7.33 -0.88 -15.79
C PRO A 178 7.20 -0.35 -14.36
N ARG A 179 8.32 -0.35 -13.61
CA ARG A 179 8.33 0.12 -12.22
C ARG A 179 8.17 1.64 -12.23
N ARG A 180 7.32 2.15 -11.34
CA ARG A 180 7.07 3.59 -11.21
C ARG A 180 8.27 4.28 -10.55
N GLU A 181 8.61 5.47 -11.02
CA GLU A 181 9.66 6.28 -10.41
C GLU A 181 9.19 6.84 -9.06
N ARG A 182 9.97 6.62 -8.01
CA ARG A 182 9.64 7.06 -6.64
C ARG A 182 9.37 8.57 -6.54
N HIS A 183 10.14 9.38 -7.26
CA HIS A 183 9.96 10.84 -7.23
C HIS A 183 8.59 11.25 -7.76
N GLU A 184 8.11 10.59 -8.82
CA GLU A 184 6.77 10.83 -9.34
C GLU A 184 5.69 10.40 -8.35
N MET A 185 5.85 9.22 -7.73
CA MET A 185 4.93 8.72 -6.71
C MET A 185 4.80 9.71 -5.53
N ALA A 186 5.94 10.18 -5.00
CA ALA A 186 5.96 11.13 -3.88
C ALA A 186 5.30 12.47 -4.22
N ARG A 187 5.54 13.00 -5.44
CA ARG A 187 4.87 14.22 -5.91
C ARG A 187 3.35 14.05 -5.98
N ARG A 188 2.88 12.94 -6.54
CA ARG A 188 1.43 12.63 -6.63
C ARG A 188 0.81 12.47 -5.24
N ALA A 189 1.45 11.71 -4.35
CA ALA A 189 1.00 11.52 -2.98
C ALA A 189 0.88 12.85 -2.21
N THR A 190 1.89 13.72 -2.35
CA THR A 190 1.88 15.05 -1.72
C THR A 190 0.75 15.93 -2.26
N ALA A 191 0.52 15.90 -3.58
CA ALA A 191 -0.56 16.65 -4.21
C ALA A 191 -1.95 16.17 -3.75
N GLU A 192 -2.15 14.85 -3.67
CA GLU A 192 -3.39 14.23 -3.20
C GLU A 192 -3.68 14.58 -1.73
N LEU A 193 -2.70 14.42 -0.84
CA LEU A 193 -2.85 14.77 0.58
C LEU A 193 -3.17 16.26 0.75
N ARG A 194 -2.54 17.13 -0.04
CA ARG A 194 -2.82 18.57 -0.01
C ARG A 194 -4.26 18.86 -0.40
N SER A 195 -4.74 18.24 -1.48
CA SER A 195 -6.13 18.38 -1.92
C SER A 195 -7.13 17.93 -0.85
N LEU A 196 -6.90 16.76 -0.23
CA LEU A 196 -7.74 16.25 0.86
C LEU A 196 -7.76 17.17 2.08
N TRP A 197 -6.59 17.71 2.44
CA TRP A 197 -6.47 18.66 3.55
C TRP A 197 -7.25 19.96 3.30
N GLU A 198 -7.17 20.49 2.08
CA GLU A 198 -7.88 21.70 1.66
C GLU A 198 -9.40 21.47 1.60
N ALA A 199 -9.84 20.34 1.03
CA ALA A 199 -11.26 19.97 0.97
C ALA A 199 -11.89 19.89 2.36
N ARG A 200 -11.17 19.31 3.34
CA ARG A 200 -11.61 19.28 4.74
C ARG A 200 -11.85 20.69 5.30
N ARG A 201 -10.98 21.66 4.98
CA ARG A 201 -11.11 23.03 5.50
C ARG A 201 -12.26 23.80 4.87
N ALA A 202 -12.62 23.48 3.63
CA ALA A 202 -13.73 24.09 2.92
C ALA A 202 -15.09 23.55 3.42
N ALA A 203 -15.12 22.37 4.03
CA ALA A 203 -16.33 21.82 4.63
C ALA A 203 -16.79 22.65 5.85
N PRO A 204 -18.06 23.08 5.91
CA PRO A 204 -18.58 23.82 7.06
C PRO A 204 -18.48 22.99 8.33
N ARG A 205 -18.00 23.60 9.41
CA ARG A 205 -18.01 23.02 10.76
C ARG A 205 -19.47 22.89 11.19
N GLN A 206 -20.01 21.67 11.20
CA GLN A 206 -21.29 21.37 11.84
C GLN A 206 -21.09 21.16 13.33
#